data_AF-A0AAU9SH11-F1
#
_entry.id   AF-A0AAU9SH11-F1
#
_cell.length_a   1.000
_cell.length_b   1.000
_cell.length_c   1.000
_cell.angle_alpha   90.00
_cell.angle_beta   90.00
_cell.angle_gamma   90.00
#
_symmetry.space_group_name_H-M   'P 1'
#
loop_
_entity.id
_entity.type
_entity.pdbx_description
1 polymer ?
#
loop_
_entity_poly.entity_id
_entity_poly.type
_entity_poly.pdbx_seq_one_letter_code
_entity_poly.pdbx_strand_id
1 'polypeptide(L)'
;MVGLAIMVFQEVARMTDFLGPRYVCHAEVNAILNTNHASAAGQKLYVTMYPCNECAKIIIQSGVTEVIYFVEKRLNDSDIAYVASHKLLAMANIKVRKHQPEMDQILIKFEEDLL
;
A
#
# COMPACT_ATOMS: atom_id res chain seq x y z
N MET A 1 0.46 16.48 16.32
CA MET A 1 -0.17 15.16 16.11
C MET A 1 0.63 14.41 15.07
N VAL A 2 1.43 13.44 15.48
CA VAL A 2 2.20 12.57 14.57
C VAL A 2 1.22 11.61 13.89
N GLY A 3 1.06 11.75 12.57
CA GLY A 3 0.13 10.92 11.79
C GLY A 3 0.48 9.44 11.93
N LEU A 4 -0.47 8.66 12.45
CA LEU A 4 -0.38 7.21 12.53
C LEU A 4 -0.20 6.65 11.11
N ALA A 5 0.76 5.76 10.94
CA ALA A 5 1.02 5.10 9.66
C ALA A 5 0.07 3.92 9.48
N ILE A 6 -0.54 3.81 8.30
CA ILE A 6 -1.29 2.63 7.88
C ILE A 6 -0.28 1.67 7.25
N MET A 7 -0.02 0.54 7.91
CA MET A 7 0.88 -0.50 7.41
C MET A 7 0.07 -1.63 6.78
N VAL A 8 0.41 -1.99 5.54
CA VAL A 8 -0.31 -3.02 4.79
C VAL A 8 0.62 -4.16 4.43
N PHE A 9 0.36 -5.33 5.01
CA PHE A 9 0.88 -6.60 4.54
C PHE A 9 -0.25 -7.33 3.84
N GLN A 10 -0.11 -7.61 2.54
CA GLN A 10 -1.14 -8.37 1.86
C GLN A 10 -0.52 -9.44 0.97
N GLU A 11 -0.83 -10.70 1.29
CA GLU A 11 -0.91 -11.80 0.33
C GLU A 11 -2.41 -12.08 0.11
N VAL A 12 -2.97 -11.67 -1.04
CA VAL A 12 -4.30 -12.16 -1.49
C VAL A 12 -4.12 -13.26 -2.54
N ALA A 13 -3.29 -14.26 -2.27
CA ALA A 13 -3.14 -15.36 -3.21
C ALA A 13 -4.36 -16.31 -3.19
N ARG A 14 -5.10 -16.41 -2.08
CA ARG A 14 -6.16 -17.43 -1.94
C ARG A 14 -7.51 -17.07 -2.55
N MET A 15 -7.78 -15.79 -2.80
CA MET A 15 -9.09 -15.32 -3.28
C MET A 15 -9.14 -15.13 -4.80
N THR A 16 -7.98 -14.93 -5.44
CA THR A 16 -7.83 -14.86 -6.91
C THR A 16 -8.27 -16.14 -7.60
N ASP A 17 -8.08 -17.29 -6.96
CA ASP A 17 -8.27 -18.61 -7.56
C ASP A 17 -9.76 -18.98 -7.70
N PHE A 18 -10.65 -18.37 -6.91
CA PHE A 18 -12.07 -18.73 -6.85
C PHE A 18 -12.98 -17.78 -7.65
N LEU A 19 -12.67 -16.47 -7.66
CA LEU A 19 -13.51 -15.45 -8.31
C LEU A 19 -12.82 -14.81 -9.53
N GLY A 20 -11.50 -15.01 -9.68
CA GLY A 20 -10.70 -14.34 -10.71
C GLY A 20 -10.26 -12.93 -10.32
N PRO A 21 -9.33 -12.32 -11.08
CA PRO A 21 -8.61 -11.09 -10.69
C PRO A 21 -9.50 -9.84 -10.60
N ARG A 22 -10.73 -9.89 -11.13
CA ARG A 22 -11.65 -8.73 -11.17
C ARG A 22 -12.34 -8.46 -9.83
N TYR A 23 -12.35 -9.42 -8.92
CA TYR A 23 -13.03 -9.32 -7.63
C TYR A 23 -12.07 -9.09 -6.46
N VAL A 24 -10.78 -8.89 -6.74
CA VAL A 24 -9.77 -8.68 -5.72
C VAL A 24 -9.66 -7.19 -5.41
N CYS A 25 -9.82 -6.86 -4.13
CA CYS A 25 -9.48 -5.54 -3.62
C CYS A 25 -7.98 -5.49 -3.29
N HIS A 26 -7.31 -4.49 -3.86
CA HIS A 26 -5.92 -4.21 -3.58
C HIS A 26 -5.71 -3.79 -2.12
N ALA A 27 -4.49 -4.00 -1.65
CA ALA A 27 -4.10 -3.83 -0.26
C ALA A 27 -4.28 -2.37 0.20
N GLU A 28 -3.92 -1.46 -0.68
CA GLU A 28 -4.04 -0.01 -0.51
C GLU A 28 -5.48 0.39 -0.23
N VAL A 29 -6.42 -0.18 -1.00
CA VAL A 29 -7.85 0.12 -0.88
C VAL A 29 -8.41 -0.45 0.43
N ASN A 30 -8.10 -1.72 0.73
CA ASN A 30 -8.53 -2.35 1.97
C ASN A 30 -8.05 -1.57 3.20
N ALA A 31 -6.81 -1.08 3.17
CA ALA A 31 -6.23 -0.36 4.28
C ALA A 31 -6.85 1.03 4.48
N ILE A 32 -7.17 1.74 3.39
CA ILE A 32 -7.89 3.01 3.45
C ILE A 32 -9.33 2.81 3.93
N LEU A 33 -10.02 1.76 3.48
CA LEU A 33 -11.39 1.47 3.89
C LEU A 33 -11.49 1.03 5.36
N ASN A 34 -10.47 0.32 5.87
CA ASN A 34 -10.41 -0.15 7.25
C ASN A 34 -9.73 0.84 8.21
N THR A 35 -9.51 2.09 7.80
CA THR A 35 -9.01 3.10 8.74
C THR A 35 -10.05 3.36 9.82
N ASN A 36 -9.68 3.14 11.09
CA ASN A 36 -10.56 3.40 12.24
C ASN A 36 -10.79 4.89 12.48
N HIS A 37 -10.06 5.76 11.77
CA HIS A 37 -10.30 7.19 11.77
C HIS A 37 -11.38 7.55 10.76
N ALA A 38 -12.06 8.67 10.97
CA ALA A 38 -13.04 9.18 10.00
C ALA A 38 -12.39 9.51 8.63
N SER A 39 -11.06 9.60 8.54
CA SER A 39 -10.32 9.91 7.33
C SER A 39 -8.87 9.42 7.39
N ALA A 40 -8.31 9.08 6.23
CA ALA A 40 -6.88 8.81 6.06
C ALA A 40 -6.04 10.08 5.81
N ALA A 41 -6.65 11.26 5.92
CA ALA A 41 -6.02 12.54 5.65
C ALA A 41 -4.77 12.77 6.51
N GLY A 42 -3.66 13.15 5.88
CA GLY A 42 -2.39 13.41 6.58
C GLY A 42 -1.62 12.16 7.01
N GLN A 43 -2.14 10.95 6.76
CA GLN A 43 -1.48 9.71 7.13
C GLN A 43 -0.44 9.27 6.09
N LYS A 44 0.40 8.32 6.51
CA LYS A 44 1.42 7.67 5.68
C LYS A 44 0.99 6.24 5.41
N LEU A 45 1.16 5.79 4.17
CA LEU A 45 0.79 4.46 3.72
C LEU A 45 2.05 3.64 3.42
N TYR A 46 2.25 2.54 4.15
CA TYR A 46 3.31 1.57 3.89
C TYR A 46 2.74 0.37 3.13
N VAL A 47 3.29 0.10 1.95
CA VAL A 47 2.84 -0.96 1.04
C VAL A 47 4.00 -1.82 0.57
N THR A 48 3.73 -3.09 0.29
CA THR A 48 4.75 -4.03 -0.20
C THR A 48 5.12 -3.74 -1.65
N MET A 49 4.16 -3.38 -2.50
CA MET A 49 4.37 -3.09 -3.93
C MET A 49 3.95 -1.65 -4.27
N TYR A 50 4.57 -1.04 -5.28
CA TYR A 50 4.18 0.26 -5.79
C TYR A 50 2.69 0.27 -6.26
N PRO A 51 1.89 1.28 -5.91
CA PRO A 51 0.46 1.28 -6.20
C PRO A 51 0.15 1.40 -7.69
N CYS A 52 -0.88 0.69 -8.15
CA CYS A 52 -1.40 0.86 -9.52
C CYS A 52 -2.16 2.19 -9.67
N ASN A 53 -2.53 2.57 -10.90
CA ASN A 53 -3.24 3.82 -11.19
C ASN A 53 -4.60 3.95 -10.49
N GLU A 54 -5.36 2.87 -10.33
CA GLU A 54 -6.65 2.93 -9.63
C GLU A 54 -6.45 3.13 -8.12
N CYS A 55 -5.44 2.47 -7.53
CA CYS A 55 -5.07 2.70 -6.12
C CYS A 55 -4.53 4.11 -5.91
N ALA A 56 -3.75 4.65 -6.86
CA ALA A 56 -3.26 6.03 -6.80
C ALA A 56 -4.40 7.06 -6.70
N LYS A 57 -5.49 6.89 -7.48
CA LYS A 57 -6.66 7.75 -7.37
C LYS A 57 -7.26 7.70 -5.96
N ILE A 58 -7.42 6.50 -5.39
CA ILE A 58 -8.00 6.31 -4.05
C ILE A 58 -7.09 6.92 -2.97
N ILE A 59 -5.77 6.71 -3.06
CA ILE A 59 -4.77 7.32 -2.17
C ILE A 59 -4.92 8.84 -2.16
N ILE A 60 -4.96 9.46 -3.35
CA ILE A 60 -5.11 10.92 -3.49
C ILE A 60 -6.42 11.39 -2.86
N GLN A 61 -7.55 10.76 -3.22
CA GLN A 61 -8.86 11.15 -2.74
C GLN A 61 -9.06 10.92 -1.23
N SER A 62 -8.32 9.98 -0.63
CA SER A 62 -8.35 9.70 0.81
C SER A 62 -7.57 10.71 1.65
N GLY A 63 -6.74 11.55 1.02
CA GLY A 63 -5.91 12.56 1.69
C GLY A 63 -4.61 12.01 2.30
N VAL A 64 -4.21 10.78 1.99
CA VAL A 64 -2.87 10.26 2.33
C VAL A 64 -1.80 11.22 1.79
N THR A 65 -0.71 11.41 2.53
CA THR A 65 0.33 12.40 2.16
C THR A 65 1.66 11.78 1.76
N GLU A 66 1.92 10.55 2.19
CA GLU A 66 3.16 9.84 1.89
C GLU A 66 2.89 8.36 1.61
N VAL A 67 3.46 7.83 0.52
CA VAL A 67 3.47 6.41 0.17
C VAL A 67 4.89 5.89 0.28
N ILE A 68 5.07 4.84 1.08
CA ILE A 68 6.34 4.16 1.29
C ILE A 68 6.21 2.73 0.77
N TYR A 69 6.97 2.38 -0.26
CA TYR A 69 6.83 1.09 -0.96
C TYR A 69 8.11 0.25 -0.91
N PHE A 70 8.02 -1.08 -0.96
CA PHE A 70 9.21 -1.94 -0.92
C PHE A 70 9.65 -2.45 -2.31
N VAL A 71 8.72 -3.01 -3.08
CA VAL A 71 8.97 -3.58 -4.41
C VAL A 71 8.46 -2.64 -5.48
N GLU A 72 9.36 -2.26 -6.39
CA GLU A 72 8.98 -1.63 -7.66
C GLU A 72 8.68 -2.76 -8.65
N LYS A 73 7.49 -2.76 -9.26
CA LYS A 73 7.24 -3.69 -10.37
C LYS A 73 8.14 -3.25 -11.52
N ARG A 74 8.91 -4.18 -12.11
CA ARG A 74 9.79 -3.85 -13.24
C ARG A 74 8.94 -3.27 -14.36
N LEU A 75 9.08 -1.95 -14.57
CA LEU A 75 8.53 -1.25 -15.70
C LEU A 75 9.24 -1.78 -16.94
N ASN A 76 8.64 -2.75 -17.63
CA ASN A 76 8.83 -2.78 -19.06
C ASN A 76 8.03 -1.58 -19.59
N ASP A 77 8.58 -0.82 -20.55
CA ASP A 77 8.04 0.46 -21.05
C ASP A 77 6.56 0.43 -21.51
N SER A 78 5.94 -0.75 -21.56
CA SER A 78 4.55 -0.99 -21.91
C SER A 78 3.54 -0.95 -20.74
N ASP A 79 3.97 -0.88 -19.47
CA ASP A 79 3.04 -0.95 -18.33
C ASP A 79 2.41 0.43 -18.02
N ILE A 80 1.54 0.89 -18.93
CA ILE A 80 0.85 2.20 -18.94
C ILE A 80 0.22 2.53 -17.58
N ALA A 81 -0.29 1.52 -16.87
CA ALA A 81 -0.88 1.65 -15.54
C ALA A 81 0.08 2.27 -14.50
N TYR A 82 1.35 1.87 -14.49
CA TYR A 82 2.32 2.35 -13.51
C TYR A 82 2.85 3.74 -13.88
N VAL A 83 3.07 3.99 -15.18
CA VAL A 83 3.40 5.34 -15.68
C VAL A 83 2.31 6.34 -15.30
N ALA A 84 1.04 5.96 -15.45
CA ALA A 84 -0.08 6.79 -15.02
C ALA A 84 -0.08 6.99 -13.48
N SER A 85 0.18 5.94 -12.70
CA SER A 85 0.27 6.02 -11.23
C SER A 85 1.33 7.03 -10.77
N HIS A 86 2.56 6.96 -11.32
CA HIS A 86 3.61 7.93 -11.02
C HIS A 86 3.18 9.37 -11.32
N LYS A 87 2.57 9.61 -12.49
CA LYS A 87 2.09 10.94 -12.87
C LYS A 87 1.01 11.44 -11.91
N LEU A 88 0.02 10.61 -11.59
CA LEU A 88 -1.08 10.99 -10.70
C LEU A 88 -0.57 11.38 -9.31
N LEU A 89 0.27 10.54 -8.69
CA LEU A 89 0.81 10.80 -7.35
C LEU A 89 1.71 12.04 -7.34
N ALA A 90 2.53 12.24 -8.37
CA ALA A 90 3.36 13.43 -8.50
C ALA A 90 2.52 14.71 -8.68
N MET A 91 1.50 14.67 -9.55
CA MET A 91 0.61 15.83 -9.78
C MET A 91 -0.19 16.22 -8.53
N ALA A 92 -0.54 15.23 -7.69
CA ALA A 92 -1.22 15.46 -6.41
C ALA A 92 -0.26 15.79 -5.25
N ASN A 93 1.04 15.94 -5.53
CA ASN A 93 2.08 16.24 -4.54
C ASN A 93 2.14 15.23 -3.38
N ILE A 94 1.86 13.96 -3.67
CA ILE A 94 2.03 12.85 -2.73
C ILE A 94 3.51 12.52 -2.64
N LYS A 95 4.07 12.50 -1.43
CA LYS A 95 5.47 12.10 -1.25
C LYS A 95 5.59 10.59 -1.46
N VAL A 96 6.40 10.15 -2.41
CA VAL A 96 6.61 8.72 -2.68
C VAL A 96 8.07 8.38 -2.47
N ARG A 97 8.37 7.33 -1.69
CA ARG A 97 9.75 6.86 -1.48
C ARG A 97 9.83 5.35 -1.31
N LYS A 98 10.94 4.77 -1.76
CA LYS A 98 11.24 3.36 -1.53
C LYS A 98 11.66 3.15 -0.07
N HIS A 99 11.13 2.11 0.57
CA HIS A 99 11.53 1.66 1.88
C HIS A 99 12.93 1.03 1.82
N GLN A 100 13.76 1.35 2.79
CA GLN A 100 15.07 0.75 3.01
C GLN A 100 15.03 0.12 4.40
N PRO A 101 14.76 -1.19 4.52
CA PRO A 101 14.76 -1.85 5.81
C PRO A 101 16.19 -1.96 6.34
N GLU A 102 16.37 -1.78 7.65
CA GLU A 102 17.67 -1.91 8.32
C GLU A 102 18.05 -3.37 8.61
N MET A 103 17.06 -4.26 8.57
CA MET A 103 17.20 -5.71 8.76
C MET A 103 16.44 -6.46 7.68
N ASP A 104 16.92 -7.65 7.33
CA ASP A 104 16.36 -8.51 6.28
C ASP A 104 15.14 -9.31 6.76
N GLN A 105 15.02 -9.56 8.06
CA GLN A 105 13.94 -10.33 8.66
C GLN A 105 13.54 -9.83 10.05
N ILE A 106 12.27 -10.00 10.40
CA ILE A 106 11.73 -9.79 11.75
C ILE A 106 11.18 -11.13 12.23
N LEU A 107 11.82 -11.74 13.23
CA LEU A 107 11.36 -13.00 13.82
C LEU A 107 10.30 -12.71 14.89
N ILE A 108 9.09 -13.21 14.70
CA ILE A 108 8.02 -13.15 15.70
C ILE A 108 7.97 -14.51 16.41
N LYS A 109 8.27 -14.53 17.71
CA LYS A 109 8.16 -15.72 18.57
C LYS A 109 6.90 -15.59 19.43
N PHE A 110 5.99 -16.54 19.29
CA PHE A 110 4.82 -16.65 20.16
C PHE A 110 5.15 -17.69 21.22
N GLU A 111 5.45 -17.24 22.44
CA GLU A 111 5.55 -18.11 23.61
C GLU A 111 4.21 -18.05 24.34
N GLU A 112 3.61 -19.20 24.63
CA GLU A 112 2.44 -19.29 25.50
C GLU A 112 2.94 -19.34 26.95
N ASP A 113 2.68 -18.28 27.72
CA ASP A 113 2.82 -18.34 29.17
C ASP A 113 1.75 -19.31 29.70
N LEU A 114 2.12 -20.57 29.89
CA LEU A 114 1.32 -21.57 30.61
C LEU A 114 1.26 -21.16 32.09
N LEU A 115 0.26 -20.34 32.44
CA LEU A 115 -0.19 -20.12 33.82
C LEU A 115 -1.20 -21.19 34.24
#